data_AF-A0AAD3YLB1-F1
#
_entry.id   AF-A0AAD3YLB1-F1
#
_cell.length_a   1.000
_cell.length_b   1.000
_cell.length_c   1.000
_cell.angle_alpha   90.00
_cell.angle_beta   90.00
_cell.angle_gamma   90.00
#
_symmetry.space_group_name_H-M   'P 1'
#
loop_
_entity.id
_entity.type
_entity.pdbx_description
1 polymer ?
#
loop_
_entity_poly.entity_id
_entity_poly.type
_entity_poly.pdbx_seq_one_letter_code
_entity_poly.pdbx_strand_id
1 'polypeptide(L)'
;MLNKLGSNQLLVIALLCAPLLLLQGLWLAFTSTLLTLLIILATSLLGFGLLSMLTLRLQQAERSHQEQVWCRALQLRDPTCLTTPESQAALQQLLAHFNEAERDAHRQISELHNQATQDELTQLQNRHAFRRDMTELLQRDQDTQTATLVLIRATELGKLNAQRGFQSGDAYIKDIANIITRVVSRFPGHQVYRISGADFAVLVQPVANIPPPLLGRDLKIAFDHYQQQHELESAAYSGLTRLSSGQKIEAILARADLALARAQTETVNGWAIQQDDSVVELQGQHHWKLVLTELLEQERISFTYQPIQPMHRSMLAYNEIYTRFSSADGTVLPTDTLFAMAQRLDMVMRLEQMLVTHVMRQYRAFGSNQSRWGINLSSNLLQNSAFLIWLDRQLLNDPNTSANLVFELDEEHLERNLTGAKRVFELLRRNGSRSAICNFGKGIGSFNLFRELKPDYIKLDPALITGLEQDLTNQQFVRMIVDVSHRMGCQVIAEGVEQLGQKQLLQGMYVDGLQGYLIAKPQQLRPDISQLGLFTEDASTSTESE
;
A
#
# COMPACT_ATOMS: atom_id res chain seq x y z
N MET A 1 67.77 10.77 26.00
CA MET A 1 69.11 11.42 25.90
C MET A 1 69.09 12.94 26.09
N LEU A 2 67.98 13.66 25.86
CA LEU A 2 67.90 15.11 26.05
C LEU A 2 67.79 15.58 27.52
N ASN A 3 67.21 14.78 28.41
CA ASN A 3 67.34 14.99 29.87
C ASN A 3 68.81 14.97 30.35
N LYS A 4 69.75 14.40 29.58
CA LYS A 4 71.18 14.48 29.88
C LYS A 4 71.82 15.78 29.39
N LEU A 5 71.34 16.41 28.31
CA LEU A 5 71.96 17.63 27.76
C LEU A 5 71.56 18.89 28.52
N GLY A 6 70.27 19.07 28.84
CA GLY A 6 69.80 20.19 29.69
C GLY A 6 70.30 20.05 31.13
N SER A 7 70.29 18.82 31.67
CA SER A 7 70.92 18.52 32.95
C SER A 7 72.42 18.78 32.90
N ASN A 8 73.14 18.40 31.83
CA ASN A 8 74.56 18.68 31.69
C ASN A 8 74.88 20.18 31.61
N GLN A 9 74.09 21.01 30.94
CA GLN A 9 74.37 22.46 30.92
C GLN A 9 74.14 23.12 32.28
N LEU A 10 73.08 22.74 32.99
CA LEU A 10 72.82 23.18 34.37
C LEU A 10 73.90 22.65 35.34
N LEU A 11 74.33 21.40 35.18
CA LEU A 11 75.39 20.79 35.97
C LEU A 11 76.73 21.48 35.71
N VAL A 12 77.04 21.81 34.45
CA VAL A 12 78.28 22.49 34.04
C VAL A 12 78.32 23.93 34.58
N ILE A 13 77.22 24.68 34.51
CA ILE A 13 77.13 26.03 35.08
C ILE A 13 77.26 25.98 36.62
N ALA A 14 76.60 25.01 37.28
CA ALA A 14 76.71 24.84 38.72
C ALA A 14 78.13 24.39 39.16
N LEU A 15 78.77 23.47 38.41
CA LEU A 15 80.12 22.97 38.69
C LEU A 15 81.22 23.99 38.41
N LEU A 16 81.04 24.94 37.48
CA LEU A 16 82.03 25.97 37.19
C LEU A 16 81.83 27.23 38.04
N CYS A 17 80.60 27.73 38.19
CA CYS A 17 80.37 29.02 38.85
C CYS A 17 80.42 28.93 40.39
N ALA A 18 79.94 27.85 40.99
CA ALA A 18 79.94 27.71 42.46
C ALA A 18 81.35 27.68 43.08
N PRO A 19 82.33 26.90 42.57
CA PRO A 19 83.69 26.92 43.12
C PRO A 19 84.43 28.23 42.82
N LEU A 20 84.19 28.89 41.68
CA LEU A 20 84.77 30.20 41.36
C LEU A 20 84.30 31.31 42.31
N LEU A 21 83.00 31.34 42.64
CA LEU A 21 82.44 32.26 43.65
C LEU A 21 82.98 31.98 45.06
N LEU A 22 83.15 30.70 45.42
CA LEU A 22 83.74 30.29 46.71
C LEU A 22 85.24 30.64 46.80
N LEU A 23 86.00 30.42 45.74
CA LEU A 23 87.43 30.80 45.65
C LEU A 23 87.64 32.31 45.72
N GLN A 24 86.76 33.09 45.08
CA GLN A 24 86.80 34.55 45.14
C GLN A 24 86.52 35.07 46.55
N GLY A 25 85.56 34.45 47.28
CA GLY A 25 85.29 34.76 48.68
C GLY A 25 86.45 34.43 49.62
N LEU A 26 87.14 33.30 49.40
CA LEU A 26 88.31 32.87 50.19
C LEU A 26 89.53 33.77 50.01
N TRP A 27 89.77 34.29 48.80
CA TRP A 27 90.94 35.11 48.51
C TRP A 27 90.81 36.56 49.04
N LEU A 28 89.60 37.10 49.10
CA LEU A 28 89.32 38.47 49.59
C LEU A 28 89.11 38.55 51.12
N ALA A 29 88.92 37.42 51.80
CA ALA A 29 88.75 37.37 53.25
C ALA A 29 90.05 37.59 54.04
N PHE A 30 91.22 37.50 53.40
CA PHE A 30 92.51 37.55 54.09
C PHE A 30 92.97 38.96 54.49
N THR A 31 92.29 40.03 54.05
CA THR A 31 92.75 41.43 54.23
C THR A 31 91.67 42.45 54.58
N SER A 32 90.50 42.07 55.12
CA SER A 32 89.32 42.93 54.99
C SER A 32 88.44 43.11 56.26
N THR A 33 87.85 44.32 56.39
CA THR A 33 87.02 44.77 57.53
C THR A 33 85.58 44.24 57.43
N LEU A 34 84.82 44.21 58.55
CA LEU A 34 83.46 43.62 58.63
C LEU A 34 82.49 44.06 57.51
N LEU A 35 82.62 45.29 57.00
CA LEU A 35 81.83 45.82 55.88
C LEU A 35 82.03 45.05 54.56
N THR A 36 83.27 44.62 54.28
CA THR A 36 83.61 43.90 53.05
C THR A 36 83.04 42.49 53.02
N LEU A 37 83.01 41.79 54.17
CA LEU A 37 82.38 40.48 54.32
C LEU A 37 80.87 40.55 54.06
N LEU A 38 80.19 41.60 54.52
CA LEU A 38 78.77 41.82 54.24
C LEU A 38 78.50 42.09 52.76
N ILE A 39 79.37 42.83 52.07
CA ILE A 39 79.25 43.08 50.62
C ILE A 39 79.48 41.79 49.82
N ILE A 40 80.42 40.93 50.23
CA ILE A 40 80.65 39.63 49.58
C ILE A 40 79.47 38.68 49.80
N LEU A 41 78.91 38.65 51.01
CA LEU A 41 77.71 37.85 51.29
C LEU A 41 76.50 38.34 50.47
N ALA A 42 76.31 39.66 50.36
CA ALA A 42 75.25 40.23 49.57
C ALA A 42 75.40 39.93 48.07
N THR A 43 76.60 40.08 47.51
CA THR A 43 76.86 39.81 46.08
C THR A 43 76.77 38.31 45.75
N SER A 44 77.20 37.42 46.64
CA SER A 44 77.06 35.97 46.47
C SER A 44 75.60 35.49 46.57
N LEU A 45 74.82 36.02 47.53
CA LEU A 45 73.38 35.74 47.61
C LEU A 45 72.63 36.24 46.36
N LEU A 46 72.99 37.42 45.86
CA LEU A 46 72.39 38.00 44.66
C LEU A 46 72.78 37.20 43.41
N GLY A 47 74.03 36.75 43.33
CA GLY A 47 74.50 35.83 42.29
C GLY A 47 73.78 34.47 42.31
N PHE A 48 73.58 33.89 43.49
CA PHE A 48 72.81 32.64 43.65
C PHE A 48 71.33 32.82 43.27
N GLY A 49 70.72 33.93 43.67
CA GLY A 49 69.34 34.27 43.30
C GLY A 49 69.15 34.42 41.78
N LEU A 50 70.06 35.11 41.10
CA LEU A 50 70.06 35.24 39.64
C LEU A 50 70.26 33.89 38.94
N LEU A 51 71.18 33.06 39.43
CA LEU A 51 71.45 31.75 38.84
C LEU A 51 70.23 30.83 39.01
N SER A 52 69.62 30.79 40.20
CA SER A 52 68.38 30.05 40.44
C SER A 52 67.24 30.54 39.54
N MET A 53 67.07 31.86 39.39
CA MET A 53 66.04 32.43 38.50
C MET A 53 66.26 32.03 37.03
N LEU A 54 67.51 31.98 36.58
CA LEU A 54 67.87 31.59 35.22
C LEU A 54 67.63 30.09 34.99
N THR A 55 67.96 29.23 35.98
CA THR A 55 67.65 27.79 35.92
C THR A 55 66.15 27.52 35.85
N LEU A 56 65.34 28.24 36.64
CA LEU A 56 63.89 28.13 36.61
C LEU A 56 63.31 28.62 35.29
N ARG A 57 63.80 29.73 34.74
CA ARG A 57 63.37 30.24 33.43
C ARG A 57 63.71 29.29 32.29
N LEU A 58 64.89 28.68 32.30
CA LEU A 58 65.28 27.68 31.30
C LEU A 58 64.39 26.43 31.40
N GLN A 59 64.16 25.93 32.62
CA GLN A 59 63.24 24.81 32.84
C GLN A 59 61.81 25.13 32.38
N GLN A 60 61.34 26.35 32.63
CA GLN A 60 60.01 26.79 32.20
C GLN A 60 59.93 26.92 30.68
N ALA A 61 60.95 27.50 30.03
CA ALA A 61 61.00 27.61 28.57
C ALA A 61 61.06 26.24 27.88
N GLU A 62 61.80 25.29 28.43
CA GLU A 62 61.90 23.94 27.87
C GLU A 62 60.58 23.15 28.03
N ARG A 63 59.87 23.32 29.15
CA ARG A 63 58.51 22.78 29.32
C ARG A 63 57.56 23.34 28.27
N SER A 64 57.54 24.67 28.09
CA SER A 64 56.69 25.31 27.09
C SER A 64 57.02 24.88 25.66
N HIS A 65 58.30 24.67 25.35
CA HIS A 65 58.71 24.14 24.04
C HIS A 65 58.22 22.69 23.84
N GLN A 66 58.35 21.84 24.87
CA GLN A 66 57.83 20.46 24.80
C GLN A 66 56.31 20.44 24.61
N GLU A 67 55.57 21.27 25.33
CA GLU A 67 54.11 21.40 25.17
C GLU A 67 53.73 21.80 23.74
N GLN A 68 54.45 22.76 23.14
CA GLN A 68 54.20 23.17 21.75
C GLN A 68 54.47 22.05 20.74
N VAL A 69 55.55 21.30 20.92
CA VAL A 69 55.88 20.16 20.03
C VAL A 69 54.83 19.06 20.14
N TRP A 70 54.35 18.76 21.35
CA TRP A 70 53.25 17.81 21.58
C TRP A 70 51.94 18.28 20.94
N CYS A 71 51.56 19.55 21.14
CA CYS A 71 50.38 20.13 20.51
C CYS A 71 50.45 20.04 18.97
N ARG A 72 51.61 20.35 18.39
CA ARG A 72 51.83 20.25 16.95
C ARG A 72 51.74 18.81 16.43
N ALA A 73 52.36 17.86 17.15
CA ALA A 73 52.32 16.45 16.79
C ALA A 73 50.89 15.88 16.84
N LEU A 74 50.09 16.29 17.83
CA LEU A 74 48.66 15.94 17.93
C LEU A 74 47.83 16.56 16.80
N GLN A 75 48.04 17.84 16.49
CA GLN A 75 47.31 18.54 15.41
C GLN A 75 47.58 17.93 14.04
N LEU A 76 48.84 17.56 13.76
CA LEU A 76 49.23 16.94 12.49
C LEU A 76 48.94 15.42 12.46
N ARG A 77 48.53 14.83 13.59
CA ARG A 77 48.41 13.38 13.79
C ARG A 77 49.66 12.60 13.35
N ASP A 78 50.85 13.20 13.53
CA ASP A 78 52.11 12.66 13.05
C ASP A 78 53.09 12.38 14.20
N PRO A 79 53.33 11.10 14.54
CA PRO A 79 54.28 10.71 15.57
C PRO A 79 55.71 11.19 15.31
N THR A 80 56.11 11.34 14.05
CA THR A 80 57.51 11.68 13.70
C THR A 80 57.92 13.08 14.13
N CYS A 81 56.94 13.93 14.45
CA CYS A 81 57.16 15.26 15.04
C CYS A 81 57.79 15.21 16.44
N LEU A 82 57.71 14.06 17.13
CA LEU A 82 58.28 13.87 18.46
C LEU A 82 59.69 13.28 18.36
N THR A 83 60.61 13.77 19.20
CA THR A 83 62.05 13.44 19.11
C THR A 83 62.45 12.16 19.82
N THR A 84 61.60 11.60 20.71
CA THR A 84 61.94 10.38 21.48
C THR A 84 61.06 9.19 21.10
N PRO A 85 61.62 7.99 20.94
CA PRO A 85 60.86 6.80 20.50
C PRO A 85 59.73 6.44 21.48
N GLU A 86 59.91 6.65 22.79
CA GLU A 86 58.86 6.46 23.80
C GLU A 86 57.67 7.42 23.58
N SER A 87 57.94 8.69 23.29
CA SER A 87 56.89 9.68 23.00
C SER A 87 56.17 9.39 21.68
N GLN A 88 56.89 8.91 20.66
CA GLN A 88 56.31 8.49 19.38
C GLN A 88 55.36 7.31 19.57
N ALA A 89 55.78 6.30 20.33
CA ALA A 89 54.95 5.13 20.65
C ALA A 89 53.71 5.52 21.47
N ALA A 90 53.85 6.42 22.44
CA ALA A 90 52.72 6.93 23.23
C ALA A 90 51.69 7.67 22.36
N LEU A 91 52.16 8.52 21.44
CA LEU A 91 51.27 9.22 20.50
C LEU A 91 50.62 8.25 19.51
N GLN A 92 51.36 7.25 18.99
CA GLN A 92 50.78 6.20 18.13
C GLN A 92 49.67 5.43 18.83
N GLN A 93 49.87 5.03 20.10
CA GLN A 93 48.86 4.33 20.88
C GLN A 93 47.63 5.21 21.12
N LEU A 94 47.83 6.50 21.43
CA LEU A 94 46.73 7.45 21.62
C LEU A 94 45.93 7.68 20.32
N LEU A 95 46.61 7.83 19.19
CA LEU A 95 45.96 7.95 17.87
C LEU A 95 45.22 6.67 17.48
N ALA A 96 45.78 5.49 17.79
CA ALA A 96 45.11 4.22 17.55
C ALA A 96 43.79 4.13 18.35
N HIS A 97 43.83 4.42 19.66
CA HIS A 97 42.62 4.46 20.49
C HIS A 97 41.60 5.50 20.00
N PHE A 98 42.06 6.69 19.59
CA PHE A 98 41.15 7.73 19.07
C PHE A 98 40.48 7.29 17.77
N ASN A 99 41.23 6.73 16.82
CA ASN A 99 40.68 6.24 15.57
C ASN A 99 39.71 5.06 15.78
N GLU A 100 39.98 4.21 16.76
CA GLU A 100 39.07 3.13 17.16
C GLU A 100 37.77 3.69 17.75
N ALA A 101 37.85 4.63 18.68
CA ALA A 101 36.69 5.32 19.24
C ALA A 101 35.88 6.08 18.17
N GLU A 102 36.56 6.72 17.20
CA GLU A 102 35.91 7.41 16.09
C GLU A 102 35.14 6.42 15.19
N ARG A 103 35.73 5.26 14.88
CA ARG A 103 35.06 4.20 14.11
C ARG A 103 33.86 3.62 14.86
N ASP A 104 33.99 3.38 16.15
CA ASP A 104 32.90 2.86 16.98
C ASP A 104 31.75 3.86 17.09
N ALA A 105 32.05 5.15 17.26
CA ALA A 105 31.04 6.21 17.21
C ALA A 105 30.31 6.26 15.85
N HIS A 106 31.04 6.18 14.73
CA HIS A 106 30.43 6.13 13.40
C HIS A 106 29.56 4.89 13.20
N ARG A 107 30.00 3.71 13.66
CA ARG A 107 29.21 2.48 13.64
C ARG A 107 27.93 2.63 14.45
N GLN A 108 28.01 3.11 15.69
CA GLN A 108 26.85 3.35 16.55
C GLN A 108 25.86 4.32 15.91
N ILE A 109 26.35 5.42 15.31
CA ILE A 109 25.49 6.38 14.60
C ILE A 109 24.79 5.72 13.40
N SER A 110 25.50 4.92 12.62
CA SER A 110 24.92 4.19 11.48
C SER A 110 23.92 3.11 11.92
N GLU A 111 24.21 2.38 12.99
CA GLU A 111 23.29 1.39 13.56
C GLU A 111 22.03 2.05 14.09
N LEU A 112 22.15 3.15 14.84
CA LEU A 112 21.02 3.95 15.31
C LEU A 112 20.20 4.51 14.14
N HIS A 113 20.88 4.98 13.07
CA HIS A 113 20.20 5.47 11.87
C HIS A 113 19.41 4.36 11.17
N ASN A 114 20.00 3.17 11.02
CA ASN A 114 19.34 2.01 10.42
C ASN A 114 18.16 1.55 11.28
N GLN A 115 18.32 1.42 12.60
CA GLN A 115 17.23 1.09 13.53
C GLN A 115 16.08 2.10 13.47
N ALA A 116 16.40 3.38 13.30
CA ALA A 116 15.39 4.45 13.21
C ALA A 116 14.64 4.45 11.87
N THR A 117 15.22 3.94 10.79
CA THR A 117 14.70 4.12 9.42
C THR A 117 14.36 2.82 8.68
N GLN A 118 14.76 1.66 9.20
CA GLN A 118 14.53 0.35 8.57
C GLN A 118 13.62 -0.55 9.41
N ASP A 119 12.96 -1.49 8.74
CA ASP A 119 12.17 -2.56 9.33
C ASP A 119 13.06 -3.78 9.57
N GLU A 120 13.08 -4.30 10.80
CA GLU A 120 13.98 -5.39 11.20
C GLU A 120 13.75 -6.69 10.41
N LEU A 121 12.50 -6.99 10.05
CA LEU A 121 12.15 -8.25 9.41
C LEU A 121 12.50 -8.26 7.91
N THR A 122 12.16 -7.18 7.21
CA THR A 122 12.24 -7.09 5.75
C THR A 122 13.44 -6.29 5.26
N GLN A 123 14.12 -5.55 6.14
CA GLN A 123 15.20 -4.61 5.81
C GLN A 123 14.78 -3.46 4.88
N LEU A 124 13.47 -3.31 4.64
CA LEU A 124 12.90 -2.19 3.92
C LEU A 124 12.91 -0.92 4.79
N GLN A 125 12.70 0.23 4.18
CA GLN A 125 12.48 1.46 4.96
C GLN A 125 11.20 1.31 5.81
N ASN A 126 11.19 1.87 7.01
CA ASN A 126 10.05 1.75 7.93
C ASN A 126 9.05 2.91 7.77
N ARG A 127 8.02 2.91 8.62
CA ARG A 127 6.99 3.97 8.67
C ARG A 127 7.53 5.38 8.92
N HIS A 128 8.59 5.53 9.70
CA HIS A 128 9.19 6.84 9.98
C HIS A 128 9.87 7.41 8.74
N ALA A 129 10.65 6.58 8.05
CA ALA A 129 11.26 6.94 6.77
C ALA A 129 10.20 7.31 5.72
N PHE A 130 9.14 6.50 5.59
CA PHE A 130 8.02 6.79 4.70
C PHE A 130 7.41 8.18 4.95
N ARG A 131 7.12 8.50 6.21
CA ARG A 131 6.50 9.79 6.57
C ARG A 131 7.44 10.98 6.29
N ARG A 132 8.73 10.84 6.59
CA ARG A 132 9.76 11.84 6.27
C ARG A 132 9.79 12.10 4.76
N ASP A 133 9.98 11.04 3.97
CA ASP A 133 10.14 11.13 2.52
C ASP A 133 8.87 11.69 1.84
N MET A 134 7.68 11.30 2.31
CA MET A 134 6.41 11.90 1.88
C MET A 134 6.32 13.40 2.19
N THR A 135 6.74 13.80 3.39
CA THR A 135 6.71 15.22 3.81
C THR A 135 7.64 16.05 2.94
N GLU A 136 8.86 15.56 2.70
CA GLU A 136 9.83 16.23 1.84
C GLU A 136 9.33 16.33 0.40
N LEU A 137 8.73 15.26 -0.14
CA LEU A 137 8.19 15.24 -1.50
C LEU A 137 7.07 16.28 -1.68
N LEU A 138 6.17 16.42 -0.70
CA LEU A 138 5.02 17.33 -0.76
C LEU A 138 5.36 18.80 -0.49
N GLN A 139 6.52 19.07 0.11
CA GLN A 139 7.02 20.42 0.40
C GLN A 139 7.86 21.03 -0.74
N ARG A 140 8.23 20.25 -1.77
CA ARG A 140 8.97 20.75 -2.93
C ARG A 140 8.08 21.65 -3.81
N ASP A 141 8.69 22.69 -4.42
CA ASP A 141 8.01 23.70 -5.22
C ASP A 141 7.08 23.13 -6.30
N GLN A 142 6.02 23.89 -6.59
CA GLN A 142 4.79 23.43 -7.24
C GLN A 142 4.92 22.91 -8.69
N ASP A 143 6.05 23.11 -9.37
CA ASP A 143 5.99 23.21 -10.83
C ASP A 143 6.28 21.96 -11.67
N THR A 144 6.71 20.79 -11.14
CA THR A 144 6.99 19.65 -12.06
C THR A 144 6.94 18.20 -11.55
N GLN A 145 6.75 17.90 -10.26
CA GLN A 145 6.89 16.50 -9.79
C GLN A 145 5.57 15.86 -9.33
N THR A 146 5.00 15.02 -10.21
CA THR A 146 3.87 14.12 -9.91
C THR A 146 4.38 12.73 -9.54
N ALA A 147 4.49 12.39 -8.26
CA ALA A 147 4.85 11.02 -7.87
C ALA A 147 3.63 10.10 -7.83
N THR A 148 3.84 8.80 -7.84
CA THR A 148 2.79 7.79 -7.60
C THR A 148 3.07 7.11 -6.27
N LEU A 149 2.07 7.08 -5.40
CA LEU A 149 2.04 6.23 -4.23
C LEU A 149 1.29 4.95 -4.56
N VAL A 150 1.89 3.81 -4.20
CA VAL A 150 1.22 2.51 -4.17
C VAL A 150 1.17 2.03 -2.72
N LEU A 151 -0.02 1.80 -2.19
CA LEU A 151 -0.21 1.05 -0.95
C LEU A 151 -0.46 -0.41 -1.31
N ILE A 152 0.23 -1.32 -0.66
CA ILE A 152 0.13 -2.76 -0.92
C ILE A 152 -0.20 -3.44 0.40
N ARG A 153 -1.22 -4.31 0.41
CA ARG A 153 -1.59 -5.09 1.59
C ARG A 153 -1.49 -6.57 1.34
N ALA A 154 -0.62 -7.22 2.09
CA ALA A 154 -0.51 -8.68 2.17
C ALA A 154 -1.71 -9.24 2.97
N THR A 155 -2.53 -10.08 2.36
CA THR A 155 -3.85 -10.43 2.93
C THR A 155 -3.86 -11.70 3.78
N GLU A 156 -2.91 -12.60 3.57
CA GLU A 156 -2.93 -13.93 4.20
C GLU A 156 -2.13 -14.00 5.52
N LEU A 157 -1.53 -12.89 5.99
CA LEU A 157 -0.69 -12.88 7.19
C LEU A 157 -1.43 -13.43 8.42
N GLY A 158 -2.67 -12.97 8.65
CA GLY A 158 -3.47 -13.39 9.80
C GLY A 158 -3.81 -14.88 9.77
N LYS A 159 -4.22 -15.39 8.62
CA LYS A 159 -4.54 -16.82 8.42
C LYS A 159 -3.30 -17.69 8.55
N LEU A 160 -2.18 -17.31 7.95
CA LEU A 160 -0.92 -18.05 8.06
C LEU A 160 -0.40 -18.08 9.50
N ASN A 161 -0.48 -16.97 10.23
CA ASN A 161 -0.13 -16.93 11.65
C ASN A 161 -1.00 -17.89 12.47
N ALA A 162 -2.31 -17.94 12.19
CA ALA A 162 -3.24 -18.81 12.90
C ALA A 162 -3.05 -20.30 12.57
N GLN A 163 -2.78 -20.64 11.31
CA GLN A 163 -2.70 -22.03 10.85
C GLN A 163 -1.31 -22.64 10.97
N ARG A 164 -0.25 -21.85 10.74
CA ARG A 164 1.13 -22.30 10.58
C ARG A 164 2.12 -21.60 11.52
N GLY A 165 1.64 -20.68 12.35
CA GLY A 165 2.44 -19.95 13.34
C GLY A 165 3.19 -18.74 12.77
N PHE A 166 3.74 -17.92 13.67
CA PHE A 166 4.36 -16.62 13.34
C PHE A 166 5.56 -16.73 12.39
N GLN A 167 6.35 -17.81 12.46
CA GLN A 167 7.48 -18.01 11.54
C GLN A 167 7.03 -18.12 10.07
N SER A 168 5.87 -18.73 9.82
CA SER A 168 5.30 -18.80 8.47
C SER A 168 4.79 -17.45 7.99
N GLY A 169 4.20 -16.65 8.89
CA GLY A 169 3.79 -15.29 8.56
C GLY A 169 4.98 -14.37 8.27
N ASP A 170 6.07 -14.51 9.04
CA ASP A 170 7.31 -13.77 8.82
C ASP A 170 7.96 -14.12 7.47
N ALA A 171 7.97 -15.40 7.10
CA ALA A 171 8.44 -15.85 5.79
C ALA A 171 7.60 -15.26 4.66
N TYR A 172 6.27 -15.32 4.79
CA TYR A 172 5.34 -14.73 3.83
C TYR A 172 5.57 -13.22 3.65
N ILE A 173 5.76 -12.47 4.73
CA ILE A 173 6.03 -11.04 4.65
C ILE A 173 7.37 -10.74 3.96
N LYS A 174 8.41 -11.55 4.22
CA LYS A 174 9.69 -11.44 3.52
C LYS A 174 9.55 -11.72 2.03
N ASP A 175 8.77 -12.72 1.65
CA ASP A 175 8.51 -13.06 0.25
C ASP A 175 7.79 -11.93 -0.48
N ILE A 176 6.73 -11.38 0.13
CA ILE A 176 5.99 -10.23 -0.43
C ILE A 176 6.92 -9.01 -0.57
N ALA A 177 7.75 -8.72 0.44
CA ALA A 177 8.74 -7.64 0.38
C ALA A 177 9.73 -7.81 -0.78
N ASN A 178 10.21 -9.03 -1.00
CA ASN A 178 11.13 -9.37 -2.08
C ASN A 178 10.46 -9.25 -3.46
N ILE A 179 9.20 -9.69 -3.57
CA ILE A 179 8.40 -9.56 -4.79
C ILE A 179 8.22 -8.08 -5.15
N ILE A 180 7.79 -7.26 -4.19
CA ILE A 180 7.59 -5.82 -4.39
C ILE A 180 8.90 -5.19 -4.87
N THR A 181 10.00 -5.40 -4.13
CA THR A 181 11.33 -4.86 -4.47
C THR A 181 11.76 -5.24 -5.88
N ARG A 182 11.58 -6.50 -6.28
CA ARG A 182 11.93 -6.98 -7.62
C ARG A 182 11.07 -6.36 -8.72
N VAL A 183 9.78 -6.18 -8.48
CA VAL A 183 8.87 -5.58 -9.46
C VAL A 183 9.21 -4.11 -9.66
N VAL A 184 9.47 -3.39 -8.57
CA VAL A 184 9.72 -1.94 -8.61
C VAL A 184 11.14 -1.56 -9.01
N SER A 185 12.10 -2.50 -8.99
CA SER A 185 13.51 -2.21 -9.29
C SER A 185 13.74 -1.65 -10.69
N ARG A 186 12.81 -1.90 -11.63
CA ARG A 186 12.83 -1.35 -12.99
C ARG A 186 12.50 0.14 -13.06
N PHE A 187 11.92 0.72 -12.01
CA PHE A 187 11.52 2.12 -11.96
C PHE A 187 12.61 2.94 -11.26
N PRO A 188 13.33 3.85 -11.93
CA PRO A 188 14.36 4.67 -11.27
C PRO A 188 13.75 5.56 -10.18
N GLY A 189 14.49 5.72 -9.07
CA GLY A 189 14.04 6.53 -7.93
C GLY A 189 12.91 5.91 -7.10
N HIS A 190 12.63 4.61 -7.26
CA HIS A 190 11.67 3.90 -6.41
C HIS A 190 12.15 3.82 -4.95
N GLN A 191 11.22 3.93 -4.03
CA GLN A 191 11.46 3.67 -2.61
C GLN A 191 10.37 2.73 -2.09
N VAL A 192 10.76 1.71 -1.33
CA VAL A 192 9.87 0.69 -0.79
C VAL A 192 9.91 0.73 0.73
N TYR A 193 8.73 0.72 1.34
CA TYR A 193 8.54 0.86 2.77
C TYR A 193 7.65 -0.26 3.31
N ARG A 194 7.91 -0.68 4.53
CA ARG A 194 6.95 -1.44 5.35
C ARG A 194 6.35 -0.49 6.39
N ILE A 195 5.03 -0.30 6.30
CA ILE A 195 4.29 0.67 7.11
C ILE A 195 3.83 0.06 8.43
N SER A 196 3.21 -1.12 8.36
CA SER A 196 2.69 -1.81 9.55
C SER A 196 2.33 -3.24 9.21
N GLY A 197 2.82 -4.24 9.95
CA GLY A 197 2.39 -5.63 9.83
C GLY A 197 2.45 -6.17 8.39
N ALA A 198 1.31 -6.13 7.71
CA ALA A 198 1.10 -6.59 6.33
C ALA A 198 1.05 -5.48 5.26
N ASP A 199 1.19 -4.22 5.66
CA ASP A 199 1.08 -3.04 4.81
C ASP A 199 2.45 -2.54 4.36
N PHE A 200 2.57 -2.35 3.05
CA PHE A 200 3.72 -1.79 2.38
C PHE A 200 3.32 -0.53 1.62
N ALA A 201 4.29 0.34 1.38
CA ALA A 201 4.14 1.49 0.50
C ALA A 201 5.28 1.51 -0.50
N VAL A 202 4.98 1.97 -1.72
CA VAL A 202 5.98 2.24 -2.75
C VAL A 202 5.79 3.67 -3.22
N LEU A 203 6.87 4.43 -3.25
CA LEU A 203 6.92 5.74 -3.89
C LEU A 203 7.69 5.61 -5.20
N VAL A 204 7.08 6.05 -6.29
CA VAL A 204 7.69 6.07 -7.62
C VAL A 204 7.60 7.48 -8.17
N GLN A 205 8.75 8.06 -8.51
CA GLN A 205 8.82 9.37 -9.17
C GLN A 205 8.35 9.26 -10.63
N PRO A 206 7.80 10.33 -11.22
CA PRO A 206 7.36 10.32 -12.60
C PRO A 206 8.59 10.19 -13.50
N VAL A 207 8.79 9.00 -14.03
CA VAL A 207 9.71 8.79 -15.14
C VAL A 207 8.93 9.11 -16.40
N ALA A 208 9.44 10.01 -17.23
CA ALA A 208 8.87 10.27 -18.54
C ALA A 208 8.67 8.91 -19.25
N ASN A 209 7.40 8.53 -19.46
CA ASN A 209 6.90 7.37 -20.23
C ASN A 209 6.46 6.08 -19.50
N ILE A 210 6.35 6.00 -18.17
CA ILE A 210 5.73 4.81 -17.53
C ILE A 210 4.39 5.14 -16.83
N PRO A 211 3.25 4.64 -17.33
CA PRO A 211 1.94 4.92 -16.74
C PRO A 211 1.74 4.10 -15.45
N PRO A 212 1.17 4.68 -14.36
CA PRO A 212 0.90 3.98 -13.10
C PRO A 212 0.17 2.62 -13.23
N PRO A 213 -0.79 2.42 -14.17
CA PRO A 213 -1.40 1.12 -14.46
C PRO A 213 -0.41 -0.03 -14.73
N LEU A 214 0.75 0.26 -15.33
CA LEU A 214 1.73 -0.77 -15.66
C LEU A 214 2.28 -1.42 -14.38
N LEU A 215 2.60 -0.60 -13.38
CA LEU A 215 3.09 -1.07 -12.09
C LEU A 215 2.04 -1.92 -11.36
N GLY A 216 0.77 -1.50 -11.38
CA GLY A 216 -0.32 -2.30 -10.81
C GLY A 216 -0.44 -3.67 -11.48
N ARG A 217 -0.37 -3.72 -12.82
CA ARG A 217 -0.41 -4.96 -13.59
C ARG A 217 0.78 -5.87 -13.28
N ASP A 218 2.00 -5.32 -13.22
CA ASP A 218 3.21 -6.09 -12.91
C ASP A 218 3.15 -6.70 -11.50
N LEU A 219 2.67 -5.93 -10.51
CA LEU A 219 2.47 -6.40 -9.15
C LEU A 219 1.43 -7.53 -9.11
N LYS A 220 0.29 -7.35 -9.79
CA LYS A 220 -0.75 -8.39 -9.88
C LYS A 220 -0.18 -9.70 -10.43
N ILE A 221 0.55 -9.66 -11.54
CA ILE A 221 1.13 -10.88 -12.15
C ILE A 221 2.07 -11.59 -11.16
N ALA A 222 2.92 -10.83 -10.46
CA ALA A 222 3.85 -11.40 -9.50
C ALA A 222 3.13 -12.00 -8.28
N PHE A 223 2.08 -11.35 -7.81
CA PHE A 223 1.23 -11.83 -6.71
C PHE A 223 0.40 -13.05 -7.11
N ASP A 224 -0.15 -13.10 -8.32
CA ASP A 224 -0.87 -14.27 -8.86
C ASP A 224 0.07 -15.48 -8.92
N HIS A 225 1.31 -15.29 -9.37
CA HIS A 225 2.30 -16.37 -9.42
C HIS A 225 2.62 -16.91 -8.01
N TYR A 226 2.85 -16.02 -7.04
CA TYR A 226 3.10 -16.41 -5.65
C TYR A 226 1.89 -17.12 -5.03
N GLN A 227 0.69 -16.59 -5.27
CA GLN A 227 -0.57 -17.16 -4.80
C GLN A 227 -0.77 -18.59 -5.31
N GLN A 228 -0.49 -18.85 -6.59
CA GLN A 228 -0.55 -20.18 -7.18
C GLN A 228 0.52 -21.13 -6.61
N GLN A 229 1.76 -20.67 -6.47
CA GLN A 229 2.87 -21.49 -5.96
C GLN A 229 2.64 -21.96 -4.51
N HIS A 230 1.96 -21.14 -3.69
CA HIS A 230 1.76 -21.40 -2.27
C HIS A 230 0.32 -21.83 -1.91
N GLU A 231 -0.54 -22.05 -2.92
CA GLU A 231 -1.94 -22.45 -2.76
C GLU A 231 -2.73 -21.53 -1.81
N LEU A 232 -2.49 -20.22 -1.93
CA LEU A 232 -3.17 -19.20 -1.11
C LEU A 232 -4.48 -18.75 -1.77
N GLU A 233 -5.39 -18.19 -0.98
CA GLU A 233 -6.60 -17.52 -1.52
C GLU A 233 -6.23 -16.21 -2.24
N SER A 234 -5.27 -15.47 -1.69
CA SER A 234 -4.71 -14.24 -2.26
C SER A 234 -3.27 -14.04 -1.76
N ALA A 235 -2.48 -13.23 -2.46
CA ALA A 235 -1.15 -12.81 -2.03
C ALA A 235 -1.21 -11.37 -1.52
N ALA A 236 -1.45 -10.39 -2.37
CA ALA A 236 -1.53 -8.99 -1.95
C ALA A 236 -2.31 -8.14 -2.95
N TYR A 237 -2.93 -7.07 -2.46
CA TYR A 237 -3.68 -6.11 -3.29
C TYR A 237 -2.96 -4.77 -3.33
N SER A 238 -3.17 -4.00 -4.39
CA SER A 238 -2.46 -2.72 -4.60
C SER A 238 -3.42 -1.55 -4.85
N GLY A 239 -3.35 -0.50 -4.02
CA GLY A 239 -4.04 0.76 -4.22
C GLY A 239 -3.10 1.84 -4.71
N LEU A 240 -3.35 2.43 -5.87
CA LEU A 240 -2.49 3.42 -6.49
C LEU A 240 -3.15 4.81 -6.46
N THR A 241 -2.36 5.84 -6.17
CA THR A 241 -2.78 7.24 -6.29
C THR A 241 -1.65 8.11 -6.81
N ARG A 242 -1.98 9.16 -7.56
CA ARG A 242 -1.03 10.20 -7.92
C ARG A 242 -0.91 11.22 -6.80
N LEU A 243 0.29 11.76 -6.64
CA LEU A 243 0.67 12.78 -5.69
C LEU A 243 0.89 14.09 -6.41
N SER A 244 0.44 15.18 -5.80
CA SER A 244 0.73 16.55 -6.25
C SER A 244 1.27 17.37 -5.08
N SER A 245 2.14 18.34 -5.36
CA SER A 245 2.70 19.24 -4.33
C SER A 245 1.57 19.98 -3.59
N GLY A 246 1.76 20.23 -2.30
CA GLY A 246 0.79 20.94 -1.45
C GLY A 246 -0.39 20.11 -0.94
N GLN A 247 -0.53 18.83 -1.31
CA GLN A 247 -1.56 17.94 -0.75
C GLN A 247 -1.23 17.50 0.68
N LYS A 248 -2.26 17.25 1.51
CA LYS A 248 -2.08 16.67 2.85
C LYS A 248 -1.79 15.17 2.76
N ILE A 249 -0.83 14.67 3.54
CA ILE A 249 -0.46 13.23 3.56
C ILE A 249 -1.66 12.35 3.90
N GLU A 250 -2.49 12.79 4.85
CA GLU A 250 -3.68 12.06 5.29
C GLU A 250 -4.68 11.87 4.15
N ALA A 251 -4.85 12.89 3.29
CA ALA A 251 -5.72 12.83 2.12
C ALA A 251 -5.24 11.81 1.09
N ILE A 252 -3.93 11.83 0.83
CA ILE A 252 -3.26 10.90 -0.07
C ILE A 252 -3.41 9.47 0.43
N LEU A 253 -3.14 9.24 1.71
CA LEU A 253 -3.23 7.91 2.30
C LEU A 253 -4.66 7.38 2.26
N ALA A 254 -5.66 8.21 2.59
CA ALA A 254 -7.07 7.83 2.49
C ALA A 254 -7.47 7.44 1.06
N ARG A 255 -7.00 8.20 0.06
CA ARG A 255 -7.23 7.92 -1.36
C ARG A 255 -6.56 6.62 -1.82
N ALA A 256 -5.33 6.36 -1.38
CA ALA A 256 -4.64 5.10 -1.68
C ALA A 256 -5.29 3.90 -0.95
N ASP A 257 -5.75 4.08 0.28
CA ASP A 257 -6.51 3.08 1.05
C ASP A 257 -7.83 2.74 0.34
N LEU A 258 -8.50 3.76 -0.23
CA LEU A 258 -9.71 3.58 -1.01
C LEU A 258 -9.45 2.79 -2.30
N ALA A 259 -8.40 3.14 -3.03
CA ALA A 259 -7.98 2.38 -4.20
C ALA A 259 -7.66 0.92 -3.82
N LEU A 260 -6.97 0.71 -2.70
CA LEU A 260 -6.67 -0.62 -2.19
C LEU A 260 -7.95 -1.39 -1.85
N ALA A 261 -8.93 -0.75 -1.23
CA ALA A 261 -10.21 -1.35 -0.90
C ALA A 261 -10.97 -1.77 -2.16
N ARG A 262 -11.07 -0.91 -3.17
CA ARG A 262 -11.67 -1.27 -4.48
C ARG A 262 -10.97 -2.45 -5.14
N ALA A 263 -9.64 -2.45 -5.11
CA ALA A 263 -8.85 -3.57 -5.63
C ALA A 263 -9.21 -4.90 -4.96
N GLN A 264 -9.61 -4.90 -3.68
CA GLN A 264 -10.02 -6.11 -2.96
C GLN A 264 -11.35 -6.70 -3.43
N THR A 265 -12.25 -5.89 -3.99
CA THR A 265 -13.58 -6.32 -4.41
C THR A 265 -13.68 -6.67 -5.89
N GLU A 266 -12.77 -6.15 -6.72
CA GLU A 266 -12.84 -6.33 -8.18
C GLU A 266 -12.20 -7.65 -8.63
N THR A 267 -10.91 -7.85 -8.33
CA THR A 267 -10.13 -9.00 -8.81
C THR A 267 -9.13 -9.45 -7.76
N VAL A 268 -8.84 -10.74 -7.60
CA VAL A 268 -7.82 -11.21 -6.64
C VAL A 268 -6.44 -10.74 -7.07
N ASN A 269 -5.67 -10.33 -6.06
CA ASN A 269 -4.42 -9.61 -6.21
C ASN A 269 -4.55 -8.37 -7.10
N GLY A 270 -5.77 -7.85 -7.20
CA GLY A 270 -6.12 -6.75 -8.05
C GLY A 270 -5.38 -5.48 -7.67
N TRP A 271 -5.50 -4.52 -8.57
CA TRP A 271 -5.05 -3.18 -8.33
C TRP A 271 -6.10 -2.20 -8.83
N ALA A 272 -6.23 -1.07 -8.15
CA ALA A 272 -7.07 0.03 -8.61
C ALA A 272 -6.32 1.34 -8.48
N ILE A 273 -6.70 2.32 -9.29
CA ILE A 273 -6.16 3.68 -9.23
C ILE A 273 -7.29 4.62 -8.83
N GLN A 274 -7.03 5.46 -7.82
CA GLN A 274 -7.87 6.60 -7.51
C GLN A 274 -7.08 7.90 -7.78
N GLN A 275 -7.56 8.72 -8.72
CA GLN A 275 -6.93 9.99 -9.09
C GLN A 275 -7.69 11.20 -8.54
N ASP A 276 -9.02 11.17 -8.63
CA ASP A 276 -9.87 12.27 -8.21
C ASP A 276 -10.09 12.28 -6.69
N ASP A 277 -10.05 13.49 -6.13
CA ASP A 277 -10.55 13.81 -4.79
C ASP A 277 -12.09 13.95 -4.78
N SER A 278 -12.74 13.76 -5.92
CA SER A 278 -14.18 13.91 -6.07
C SER A 278 -14.92 12.63 -5.68
N VAL A 279 -15.87 12.84 -4.76
CA VAL A 279 -16.90 11.92 -4.25
C VAL A 279 -16.50 11.11 -3.00
N VAL A 280 -16.74 11.78 -1.86
CA VAL A 280 -16.81 11.31 -0.46
C VAL A 280 -15.47 11.17 0.26
N GLU A 281 -14.99 12.34 0.70
CA GLU A 281 -14.19 12.67 1.88
C GLU A 281 -13.23 11.60 2.43
N LEU A 282 -11.92 11.85 2.28
CA LEU A 282 -10.94 12.21 3.33
C LEU A 282 -11.01 11.58 4.75
N GLN A 283 -11.82 10.57 5.00
CA GLN A 283 -12.06 10.10 6.35
C GLN A 283 -11.75 8.61 6.45
N GLY A 284 -10.80 8.29 7.34
CA GLY A 284 -10.26 6.93 7.52
C GLY A 284 -11.28 5.92 8.05
N GLN A 285 -10.80 4.73 8.44
CA GLN A 285 -11.65 3.60 8.87
C GLN A 285 -12.74 3.96 9.89
N HIS A 286 -12.44 4.86 10.82
CA HIS A 286 -13.40 5.29 11.85
C HIS A 286 -14.64 5.97 11.28
N HIS A 287 -14.48 6.81 10.26
CA HIS A 287 -15.63 7.45 9.62
C HIS A 287 -16.47 6.44 8.85
N TRP A 288 -15.83 5.59 8.04
CA TRP A 288 -16.57 4.54 7.31
C TRP A 288 -17.32 3.60 8.25
N LYS A 289 -16.78 3.33 9.44
CA LYS A 289 -17.51 2.57 10.47
C LYS A 289 -18.76 3.31 10.94
N LEU A 290 -18.69 4.62 11.17
CA LEU A 290 -19.86 5.43 11.52
C LEU A 290 -20.87 5.46 10.38
N VAL A 291 -20.43 5.77 9.15
CA VAL A 291 -21.27 5.81 7.95
C VAL A 291 -21.99 4.49 7.72
N LEU A 292 -21.27 3.35 7.75
CA LEU A 292 -21.87 2.03 7.58
C LEU A 292 -22.84 1.68 8.70
N THR A 293 -22.50 2.03 9.95
CA THR A 293 -23.39 1.76 11.09
C THR A 293 -24.69 2.53 10.94
N GLU A 294 -24.60 3.84 10.66
CA GLU A 294 -25.78 4.69 10.46
C GLU A 294 -26.61 4.24 9.25
N LEU A 295 -25.95 3.93 8.13
CA LEU A 295 -26.62 3.44 6.92
C LEU A 295 -27.38 2.14 7.16
N LEU A 296 -26.80 1.20 7.92
CA LEU A 296 -27.44 -0.07 8.26
C LEU A 296 -28.58 0.10 9.27
N GLU A 297 -28.44 1.02 10.23
CA GLU A 297 -29.49 1.29 11.23
C GLU A 297 -30.69 2.01 10.63
N GLN A 298 -30.46 2.94 9.71
CA GLN A 298 -31.49 3.76 9.09
C GLN A 298 -31.97 3.20 7.74
N GLU A 299 -31.49 2.02 7.35
CA GLU A 299 -31.82 1.35 6.08
C GLU A 299 -31.73 2.31 4.87
N ARG A 300 -30.65 3.10 4.75
CA ARG A 300 -30.46 4.11 3.68
C ARG A 300 -30.05 3.49 2.35
N ILE A 301 -30.99 2.75 1.78
CA ILE A 301 -30.85 2.01 0.53
C ILE A 301 -31.93 2.45 -0.45
N SER A 302 -31.55 2.56 -1.72
CA SER A 302 -32.45 2.78 -2.83
C SER A 302 -32.04 1.92 -4.00
N PHE A 303 -32.97 1.67 -4.91
CA PHE A 303 -32.73 0.80 -6.05
C PHE A 303 -32.90 1.56 -7.36
N THR A 304 -32.05 1.22 -8.30
CA THR A 304 -32.25 1.49 -9.72
C THR A 304 -32.38 0.15 -10.43
N TYR A 305 -33.07 0.12 -11.56
CA TYR A 305 -33.17 -1.09 -12.37
C TYR A 305 -32.81 -0.79 -13.82
N GLN A 306 -32.33 -1.81 -14.53
CA GLN A 306 -32.17 -1.77 -15.97
C GLN A 306 -32.89 -2.97 -16.58
N PRO A 307 -33.80 -2.76 -17.55
CA PRO A 307 -34.50 -3.85 -18.20
C PRO A 307 -33.58 -4.61 -19.16
N ILE A 308 -33.74 -5.92 -19.16
CA ILE A 308 -33.16 -6.85 -20.12
C ILE A 308 -34.29 -7.21 -21.10
N GLN A 309 -34.12 -6.83 -22.37
CA GLN A 309 -35.12 -7.05 -23.40
C GLN A 309 -35.13 -8.53 -23.79
N PRO A 310 -36.22 -9.29 -23.55
CA PRO A 310 -36.32 -10.66 -24.03
C PRO A 310 -36.46 -10.67 -25.55
N MET A 311 -35.64 -11.49 -26.21
CA MET A 311 -35.69 -11.74 -27.66
C MET A 311 -36.44 -13.03 -27.99
N HIS A 312 -36.47 -13.97 -27.05
CA HIS A 312 -37.21 -15.22 -27.20
C HIS A 312 -38.50 -15.21 -26.38
N ARG A 313 -39.62 -15.70 -26.95
CA ARG A 313 -40.94 -15.69 -26.28
C ARG A 313 -41.01 -16.46 -24.96
N SER A 314 -40.08 -17.39 -24.73
CA SER A 314 -40.01 -18.17 -23.48
C SER A 314 -39.25 -17.47 -22.36
N MET A 315 -38.53 -16.38 -22.65
CA MET A 315 -37.82 -15.61 -21.62
C MET A 315 -38.80 -14.61 -20.99
N LEU A 316 -38.99 -14.72 -19.67
CA LEU A 316 -39.74 -13.72 -18.92
C LEU A 316 -39.03 -12.37 -18.96
N ALA A 317 -39.78 -11.29 -18.80
CA ALA A 317 -39.19 -9.97 -18.59
C ALA A 317 -38.21 -10.07 -17.41
N TYR A 318 -37.05 -9.44 -17.53
CA TYR A 318 -36.00 -9.51 -16.53
C TYR A 318 -35.44 -8.10 -16.33
N ASN A 319 -35.46 -7.61 -15.10
CA ASN A 319 -34.79 -6.37 -14.70
C ASN A 319 -33.57 -6.69 -13.83
N GLU A 320 -32.39 -6.17 -14.17
CA GLU A 320 -31.26 -6.17 -13.24
C GLU A 320 -31.45 -5.02 -12.24
N ILE A 321 -31.30 -5.32 -10.95
CA ILE A 321 -31.47 -4.37 -9.85
C ILE A 321 -30.09 -3.95 -9.33
N TYR A 322 -29.81 -2.66 -9.45
CA TYR A 322 -28.61 -2.03 -8.90
C TYR A 322 -28.94 -1.30 -7.60
N THR A 323 -28.09 -1.52 -6.61
CA THR A 323 -28.24 -0.90 -5.30
C THR A 323 -27.49 0.42 -5.23
N ARG A 324 -28.15 1.44 -4.68
CA ARG A 324 -27.59 2.75 -4.40
C ARG A 324 -27.74 3.06 -2.91
N PHE A 325 -26.70 3.62 -2.34
CA PHE A 325 -26.61 3.94 -0.93
C PHE A 325 -26.49 5.43 -0.74
N SER A 326 -27.00 5.94 0.37
CA SER A 326 -26.86 7.36 0.72
C SER A 326 -26.41 7.55 2.17
N SER A 327 -25.65 8.61 2.38
CA SER A 327 -25.19 9.08 3.69
C SER A 327 -26.30 9.83 4.44
N ALA A 328 -26.03 10.21 5.69
CA ALA A 328 -26.88 10.97 6.61
C ALA A 328 -27.49 12.24 5.98
N ASP A 329 -26.68 12.92 5.17
CA ASP A 329 -26.92 14.17 4.46
C ASP A 329 -27.59 13.98 3.09
N GLY A 330 -27.83 12.73 2.67
CA GLY A 330 -28.43 12.40 1.37
C GLY A 330 -27.43 12.27 0.22
N THR A 331 -26.13 12.41 0.49
CA THR A 331 -25.07 12.22 -0.51
C THR A 331 -25.01 10.75 -0.95
N VAL A 332 -24.97 10.50 -2.27
CA VAL A 332 -24.87 9.14 -2.82
C VAL A 332 -23.47 8.59 -2.55
N LEU A 333 -23.42 7.43 -1.90
CA LEU A 333 -22.18 6.73 -1.58
C LEU A 333 -21.77 5.83 -2.76
N PRO A 334 -20.48 5.82 -3.16
CA PRO A 334 -20.00 4.92 -4.20
C PRO A 334 -20.15 3.46 -3.76
N THR A 335 -20.88 2.66 -4.53
CA THR A 335 -21.23 1.27 -4.18
C THR A 335 -19.98 0.40 -3.95
N ASP A 336 -19.00 0.43 -4.86
CA ASP A 336 -17.80 -0.41 -4.77
C ASP A 336 -16.96 -0.08 -3.54
N THR A 337 -16.78 1.21 -3.28
CA THR A 337 -16.12 1.72 -2.07
C THR A 337 -16.81 1.22 -0.81
N LEU A 338 -18.14 1.29 -0.79
CA LEU A 338 -18.94 0.93 0.37
C LEU A 338 -18.85 -0.57 0.66
N PHE A 339 -18.95 -1.42 -0.36
CA PHE A 339 -18.78 -2.87 -0.20
C PHE A 339 -17.36 -3.22 0.26
N ALA A 340 -16.34 -2.57 -0.30
CA ALA A 340 -14.97 -2.77 0.12
C ALA A 340 -14.72 -2.37 1.58
N MET A 341 -15.27 -1.23 2.00
CA MET A 341 -15.19 -0.80 3.40
C MET A 341 -16.01 -1.68 4.33
N ALA A 342 -17.18 -2.16 3.90
CA ALA A 342 -17.99 -3.11 4.65
C ALA A 342 -17.26 -4.45 4.83
N GLN A 343 -16.54 -4.93 3.81
CA GLN A 343 -15.70 -6.12 3.92
C GLN A 343 -14.56 -5.90 4.91
N ARG A 344 -13.83 -4.76 4.80
CA ARG A 344 -12.73 -4.40 5.70
C ARG A 344 -13.17 -4.26 7.17
N LEU A 345 -14.42 -3.90 7.42
CA LEU A 345 -14.98 -3.70 8.76
C LEU A 345 -15.82 -4.89 9.26
N ASP A 346 -15.79 -6.03 8.54
CA ASP A 346 -16.59 -7.23 8.84
C ASP A 346 -18.11 -6.98 8.88
N MET A 347 -18.58 -5.96 8.16
CA MET A 347 -19.98 -5.55 8.07
C MET A 347 -20.66 -6.01 6.76
N VAL A 348 -19.93 -6.63 5.84
CA VAL A 348 -20.44 -7.06 4.51
C VAL A 348 -21.64 -7.99 4.62
N MET A 349 -21.66 -8.92 5.59
CA MET A 349 -22.81 -9.80 5.82
C MET A 349 -24.08 -9.01 6.16
N ARG A 350 -23.99 -8.04 7.07
CA ARG A 350 -25.14 -7.22 7.46
C ARG A 350 -25.65 -6.39 6.29
N LEU A 351 -24.73 -5.86 5.49
CA LEU A 351 -25.04 -5.08 4.29
C LEU A 351 -25.80 -5.91 3.25
N GLU A 352 -25.31 -7.11 2.92
CA GLU A 352 -25.98 -7.98 1.95
C GLU A 352 -27.33 -8.50 2.49
N GLN A 353 -27.40 -8.83 3.78
CA GLN A 353 -28.68 -9.21 4.41
C GLN A 353 -29.72 -8.11 4.30
N MET A 354 -29.33 -6.86 4.58
CA MET A 354 -30.20 -5.69 4.41
C MET A 354 -30.62 -5.54 2.95
N LEU A 355 -29.69 -5.63 2.00
CA LEU A 355 -29.96 -5.51 0.56
C LEU A 355 -30.99 -6.55 0.10
N VAL A 356 -30.73 -7.84 0.33
CA VAL A 356 -31.62 -8.93 -0.12
C VAL A 356 -33.00 -8.79 0.53
N THR A 357 -33.06 -8.45 1.82
CA THR A 357 -34.34 -8.23 2.52
C THR A 357 -35.14 -7.09 1.89
N HIS A 358 -34.49 -6.00 1.53
CA HIS A 358 -35.14 -4.85 0.91
C HIS A 358 -35.60 -5.14 -0.51
N VAL A 359 -34.80 -5.85 -1.30
CA VAL A 359 -35.20 -6.28 -2.64
C VAL A 359 -36.43 -7.17 -2.57
N MET A 360 -36.44 -8.16 -1.68
CA MET A 360 -37.61 -9.03 -1.49
C MET A 360 -38.84 -8.22 -1.06
N ARG A 361 -38.68 -7.28 -0.12
CA ARG A 361 -39.76 -6.38 0.34
C ARG A 361 -40.31 -5.53 -0.81
N GLN A 362 -39.42 -4.95 -1.61
CA GLN A 362 -39.78 -4.09 -2.74
C GLN A 362 -40.43 -4.88 -3.88
N TYR A 363 -39.95 -6.09 -4.17
CA TYR A 363 -40.54 -6.98 -5.16
C TYR A 363 -42.01 -7.29 -4.83
N ARG A 364 -42.29 -7.65 -3.56
CA ARG A 364 -43.67 -7.87 -3.09
C ARG A 364 -44.55 -6.65 -3.30
N ALA A 365 -44.04 -5.47 -2.99
CA ALA A 365 -44.79 -4.21 -3.09
C ALA A 365 -45.08 -3.81 -4.54
N PHE A 366 -44.20 -4.17 -5.48
CA PHE A 366 -44.37 -3.89 -6.92
C PHE A 366 -45.52 -4.70 -7.55
N GLY A 367 -46.01 -5.74 -6.88
CA GLY A 367 -47.09 -6.59 -7.36
C GLY A 367 -46.63 -7.64 -8.38
N SER A 368 -47.49 -8.64 -8.63
CA SER A 368 -47.20 -9.83 -9.45
C SER A 368 -47.13 -9.55 -10.96
N ASN A 369 -46.36 -8.55 -11.36
CA ASN A 369 -45.95 -8.42 -12.75
C ASN A 369 -44.91 -9.51 -13.02
N GLN A 370 -45.13 -10.30 -14.07
CA GLN A 370 -44.38 -11.51 -14.44
C GLN A 370 -42.94 -11.19 -14.91
N SER A 371 -42.18 -10.46 -14.10
CA SER A 371 -40.80 -10.11 -14.34
C SER A 371 -39.89 -10.66 -13.25
N ARG A 372 -38.71 -11.11 -13.68
CA ARG A 372 -37.63 -11.56 -12.83
C ARG A 372 -36.75 -10.38 -12.41
N TRP A 373 -36.25 -10.38 -11.18
CA TRP A 373 -35.34 -9.36 -10.67
C TRP A 373 -33.97 -9.96 -10.39
N GLY A 374 -32.96 -9.44 -11.08
CA GLY A 374 -31.56 -9.79 -10.90
C GLY A 374 -30.93 -9.01 -9.77
N ILE A 375 -30.22 -9.70 -8.89
CA ILE A 375 -29.47 -9.07 -7.81
C ILE A 375 -28.05 -9.61 -7.77
N ASN A 376 -27.11 -8.69 -7.77
CA ASN A 376 -25.70 -9.01 -7.60
C ASN A 376 -25.44 -9.52 -6.18
N LEU A 377 -24.76 -10.67 -6.08
CA LEU A 377 -24.35 -11.27 -4.81
C LEU A 377 -22.82 -11.33 -4.73
N SER A 378 -22.26 -10.83 -3.63
CA SER A 378 -20.83 -10.87 -3.41
C SER A 378 -20.32 -12.29 -3.22
N SER A 379 -19.21 -12.58 -3.85
CA SER A 379 -18.48 -13.85 -3.73
C SER A 379 -17.90 -14.10 -2.33
N ASN A 380 -17.70 -13.02 -1.55
CA ASN A 380 -17.11 -13.08 -0.21
C ASN A 380 -17.95 -13.90 0.78
N LEU A 381 -19.26 -14.03 0.55
CA LEU A 381 -20.16 -14.76 1.44
C LEU A 381 -20.49 -16.19 0.99
N LEU A 382 -19.93 -16.66 -0.13
CA LEU A 382 -20.23 -18.01 -0.67
C LEU A 382 -19.81 -19.15 0.26
N GLN A 383 -18.82 -18.94 1.13
CA GLN A 383 -18.38 -19.93 2.13
C GLN A 383 -18.91 -19.63 3.53
N ASN A 384 -19.56 -18.48 3.73
CA ASN A 384 -20.06 -18.11 5.02
C ASN A 384 -21.34 -18.90 5.34
N SER A 385 -21.18 -19.94 6.16
CA SER A 385 -22.29 -20.85 6.47
C SER A 385 -23.45 -20.14 7.20
N ALA A 386 -23.17 -19.12 8.02
CA ALA A 386 -24.22 -18.35 8.68
C ALA A 386 -25.05 -17.53 7.68
N PHE A 387 -24.39 -16.91 6.69
CA PHE A 387 -25.07 -16.21 5.61
C PHE A 387 -25.92 -17.15 4.75
N LEU A 388 -25.38 -18.32 4.35
CA LEU A 388 -26.14 -19.28 3.56
C LEU A 388 -27.36 -19.84 4.30
N ILE A 389 -27.23 -20.15 5.59
CA ILE A 389 -28.36 -20.58 6.42
C ILE A 389 -29.42 -19.48 6.50
N TRP A 390 -28.99 -18.23 6.65
CA TRP A 390 -29.90 -17.09 6.67
C TRP A 390 -30.63 -16.92 5.33
N LEU A 391 -29.89 -16.95 4.21
CA LEU A 391 -30.44 -16.77 2.86
C LEU A 391 -31.45 -17.88 2.54
N ASP A 392 -31.12 -19.13 2.83
CA ASP A 392 -32.02 -20.28 2.67
C ASP A 392 -33.35 -20.06 3.39
N ARG A 393 -33.31 -19.59 4.64
CA ARG A 393 -34.53 -19.29 5.40
C ARG A 393 -35.33 -18.15 4.80
N GLN A 394 -34.68 -17.09 4.33
CA GLN A 394 -35.40 -15.98 3.70
C GLN A 394 -36.14 -16.44 2.44
N LEU A 395 -35.48 -17.24 1.61
CA LEU A 395 -36.08 -17.73 0.37
C LEU A 395 -37.19 -18.75 0.62
N LEU A 396 -37.01 -19.69 1.56
CA LEU A 396 -38.04 -20.66 1.96
C LEU A 396 -39.30 -19.99 2.51
N ASN A 397 -39.15 -18.88 3.24
CA ASN A 397 -40.28 -18.17 3.84
C ASN A 397 -41.17 -17.45 2.81
N ASP A 398 -40.67 -17.23 1.59
CA ASP A 398 -41.40 -16.53 0.54
C ASP A 398 -41.12 -17.14 -0.85
N PRO A 399 -41.70 -18.32 -1.16
CA PRO A 399 -41.44 -19.02 -2.42
C PRO A 399 -41.90 -18.24 -3.65
N ASN A 400 -42.96 -17.44 -3.54
CA ASN A 400 -43.52 -16.67 -4.66
C ASN A 400 -42.57 -15.57 -5.12
N THR A 401 -41.98 -14.82 -4.18
CA THR A 401 -40.93 -13.85 -4.50
C THR A 401 -39.67 -14.57 -4.96
N SER A 402 -39.25 -15.60 -4.23
CA SER A 402 -38.01 -16.33 -4.50
C SER A 402 -37.94 -16.90 -5.91
N ALA A 403 -39.06 -17.42 -6.43
CA ALA A 403 -39.16 -17.96 -7.78
C ALA A 403 -38.84 -16.96 -8.91
N ASN A 404 -38.93 -15.66 -8.60
CA ASN A 404 -38.69 -14.58 -9.54
C ASN A 404 -37.37 -13.83 -9.29
N LEU A 405 -36.62 -14.19 -8.25
CA LEU A 405 -35.30 -13.63 -8.04
C LEU A 405 -34.25 -14.41 -8.83
N VAL A 406 -33.36 -13.67 -9.49
CA VAL A 406 -32.15 -14.18 -10.14
C VAL A 406 -30.97 -13.66 -9.35
N PHE A 407 -30.14 -14.54 -8.82
CA PHE A 407 -28.90 -14.14 -8.18
C PHE A 407 -27.77 -14.16 -9.20
N GLU A 408 -27.13 -13.01 -9.34
CA GLU A 408 -26.09 -12.71 -10.31
C GLU A 408 -24.72 -12.79 -9.64
N LEU A 409 -23.83 -13.63 -10.17
CA LEU A 409 -22.50 -13.86 -9.62
C LEU A 409 -21.45 -13.78 -10.72
N ASP A 410 -20.36 -13.07 -10.44
CA ASP A 410 -19.26 -12.88 -11.38
C ASP A 410 -18.44 -14.17 -11.63
N GLU A 411 -18.11 -14.43 -12.90
CA GLU A 411 -17.38 -15.62 -13.35
C GLU A 411 -16.05 -15.84 -12.59
N GLU A 412 -15.21 -14.80 -12.51
CA GLU A 412 -13.86 -14.89 -11.95
C GLU A 412 -13.89 -15.35 -10.48
N HIS A 413 -14.92 -14.91 -9.77
CA HIS A 413 -15.11 -15.24 -8.38
C HIS A 413 -15.62 -16.67 -8.16
N LEU A 414 -16.49 -17.17 -9.05
CA LEU A 414 -16.98 -18.54 -8.99
C LEU A 414 -15.86 -19.53 -9.29
N GLU A 415 -14.97 -19.20 -10.24
CA GLU A 415 -13.83 -20.02 -10.65
C GLU A 415 -12.90 -20.33 -9.48
N ARG A 416 -12.63 -19.32 -8.65
CA ARG A 416 -11.75 -19.45 -7.47
C ARG A 416 -12.35 -20.29 -6.36
N ASN A 417 -13.69 -20.39 -6.31
CA ASN A 417 -14.37 -21.06 -5.20
C ASN A 417 -15.53 -21.93 -5.68
N LEU A 418 -15.20 -22.89 -6.54
CA LEU A 418 -16.20 -23.78 -7.14
C LEU A 418 -17.02 -24.56 -6.09
N THR A 419 -16.40 -24.98 -4.99
CA THR A 419 -17.10 -25.70 -3.92
C THR A 419 -18.16 -24.83 -3.23
N GLY A 420 -17.83 -23.58 -2.92
CA GLY A 420 -18.78 -22.62 -2.34
C GLY A 420 -19.88 -22.27 -3.35
N ALA A 421 -19.48 -22.01 -4.60
CA ALA A 421 -20.40 -21.75 -5.71
C ALA A 421 -21.43 -22.86 -5.88
N LYS A 422 -21.02 -24.14 -5.90
CA LYS A 422 -21.94 -25.29 -5.98
C LYS A 422 -22.99 -25.26 -4.86
N ARG A 423 -22.57 -25.04 -3.62
CA ARG A 423 -23.48 -24.96 -2.46
C ARG A 423 -24.52 -23.85 -2.62
N VAL A 424 -24.10 -22.68 -3.10
CA VAL A 424 -25.01 -21.55 -3.33
C VAL A 424 -25.97 -21.85 -4.48
N PHE A 425 -25.48 -22.35 -5.61
CA PHE A 425 -26.33 -22.66 -6.76
C PHE A 425 -27.36 -23.76 -6.46
N GLU A 426 -26.98 -24.79 -5.70
CA GLU A 426 -27.91 -25.81 -5.20
C GLU A 426 -28.95 -25.21 -4.23
N LEU A 427 -28.51 -24.33 -3.32
CA LEU A 427 -29.40 -23.61 -2.40
C LEU A 427 -30.42 -22.76 -3.16
N LEU A 428 -29.99 -21.99 -4.16
CA LEU A 428 -30.90 -21.15 -4.94
C LEU A 428 -31.91 -22.01 -5.70
N ARG A 429 -31.45 -23.09 -6.33
CA ARG A 429 -32.29 -24.01 -7.12
C ARG A 429 -33.35 -24.69 -6.26
N ARG A 430 -33.01 -25.20 -5.05
CA ARG A 430 -33.98 -25.85 -4.16
C ARG A 430 -35.06 -24.90 -3.65
N ASN A 431 -34.73 -23.60 -3.56
CA ASN A 431 -35.66 -22.55 -3.16
C ASN A 431 -36.50 -22.00 -4.31
N GLY A 432 -36.32 -22.52 -5.52
CA GLY A 432 -37.02 -22.07 -6.71
C GLY A 432 -36.47 -20.79 -7.33
N SER A 433 -35.45 -20.15 -6.74
CA SER A 433 -34.75 -19.01 -7.33
C SER A 433 -33.94 -19.40 -8.56
N ARG A 434 -33.53 -18.40 -9.33
CA ARG A 434 -32.67 -18.56 -10.51
C ARG A 434 -31.27 -18.05 -10.22
N SER A 435 -30.32 -18.50 -11.03
CA SER A 435 -28.91 -18.14 -10.93
C SER A 435 -28.39 -17.69 -12.29
N ALA A 436 -27.54 -16.67 -12.28
CA ALA A 436 -26.85 -16.17 -13.46
C ALA A 436 -25.35 -16.06 -13.20
N ILE A 437 -24.54 -16.39 -14.20
CA ILE A 437 -23.10 -16.10 -14.21
C ILE A 437 -22.87 -14.85 -15.06
N CYS A 438 -22.29 -13.82 -14.46
CA CYS A 438 -22.00 -12.53 -15.09
C CYS A 438 -20.57 -12.46 -15.60
N ASN A 439 -20.31 -11.54 -16.53
CA ASN A 439 -19.00 -11.36 -17.16
C ASN A 439 -18.46 -12.65 -17.81
N PHE A 440 -19.37 -13.47 -18.35
CA PHE A 440 -19.05 -14.81 -18.85
C PHE A 440 -18.28 -14.74 -20.17
N GLY A 441 -17.22 -15.55 -20.27
CA GLY A 441 -16.45 -15.80 -21.50
C GLY A 441 -15.06 -15.15 -21.52
N LYS A 442 -14.52 -14.77 -20.35
CA LYS A 442 -13.16 -14.23 -20.22
C LYS A 442 -12.05 -15.30 -20.18
N GLY A 443 -12.40 -16.55 -19.85
CA GLY A 443 -11.42 -17.59 -19.50
C GLY A 443 -11.61 -18.92 -20.23
N ILE A 444 -10.62 -19.80 -20.09
CA ILE A 444 -10.71 -21.20 -20.56
C ILE A 444 -11.56 -22.04 -19.58
N GLY A 445 -11.75 -21.55 -18.33
CA GLY A 445 -12.50 -22.22 -17.27
C GLY A 445 -14.02 -21.99 -17.30
N SER A 446 -14.53 -21.08 -18.13
CA SER A 446 -15.96 -20.72 -18.23
C SER A 446 -16.87 -21.92 -18.43
N PHE A 447 -16.47 -22.86 -19.30
CA PHE A 447 -17.25 -24.06 -19.57
C PHE A 447 -17.23 -25.08 -18.42
N ASN A 448 -16.15 -25.10 -17.62
CA ASN A 448 -16.11 -25.93 -16.43
C ASN A 448 -17.08 -25.39 -15.37
N LEU A 449 -17.08 -24.08 -15.12
CA LEU A 449 -18.07 -23.43 -14.26
C LEU A 449 -19.50 -23.75 -14.71
N PHE A 450 -19.75 -23.58 -16.00
CA PHE A 450 -21.04 -23.84 -16.60
C PHE A 450 -21.52 -25.28 -16.36
N ARG A 451 -20.65 -26.27 -16.61
CA ARG A 451 -20.95 -27.69 -16.40
C ARG A 451 -21.26 -28.04 -14.95
N GLU A 452 -20.48 -27.47 -14.03
CA GLU A 452 -20.53 -27.83 -12.62
C GLU A 452 -21.65 -27.10 -11.87
N LEU A 453 -21.96 -25.85 -12.24
CA LEU A 453 -22.95 -25.01 -11.56
C LEU A 453 -24.33 -25.06 -12.20
N LYS A 454 -24.41 -25.35 -13.52
CA LYS A 454 -25.65 -25.41 -14.32
C LYS A 454 -26.55 -24.19 -14.06
N PRO A 455 -26.08 -22.97 -14.38
CA PRO A 455 -26.86 -21.75 -14.20
C PRO A 455 -28.12 -21.74 -15.07
N ASP A 456 -29.09 -20.90 -14.71
CA ASP A 456 -30.26 -20.63 -15.55
C ASP A 456 -29.94 -19.62 -16.65
N TYR A 457 -29.00 -18.71 -16.37
CA TYR A 457 -28.52 -17.70 -17.30
C TYR A 457 -27.01 -17.60 -17.31
N ILE A 458 -26.47 -17.22 -18.47
CA ILE A 458 -25.15 -16.60 -18.56
C ILE A 458 -25.33 -15.21 -19.16
N LYS A 459 -24.60 -14.23 -18.61
CA LYS A 459 -24.51 -12.88 -19.15
C LYS A 459 -23.11 -12.71 -19.76
N LEU A 460 -23.08 -12.50 -21.07
CA LEU A 460 -21.85 -12.35 -21.84
C LEU A 460 -21.15 -11.06 -21.44
N ASP A 461 -19.84 -11.14 -21.22
CA ASP A 461 -19.06 -9.96 -20.89
C ASP A 461 -19.16 -8.88 -21.98
N PRO A 462 -19.30 -7.59 -21.60
CA PRO A 462 -19.35 -6.49 -22.57
C PRO A 462 -18.16 -6.41 -23.52
N ALA A 463 -16.97 -6.92 -23.15
CA ALA A 463 -15.81 -6.97 -24.03
C ALA A 463 -16.03 -7.90 -25.24
N LEU A 464 -16.89 -8.91 -25.13
CA LEU A 464 -17.28 -9.77 -26.25
C LEU A 464 -18.28 -9.08 -27.19
N ILE A 465 -18.99 -8.05 -26.72
CA ILE A 465 -20.01 -7.33 -27.51
C ILE A 465 -19.43 -6.06 -28.14
N THR A 466 -18.43 -5.45 -27.50
CA THR A 466 -17.75 -4.25 -27.98
C THR A 466 -17.03 -4.52 -29.30
N GLY A 467 -17.44 -3.83 -30.37
CA GLY A 467 -16.84 -4.00 -31.71
C GLY A 467 -17.21 -5.30 -32.43
N LEU A 468 -18.22 -6.04 -31.96
CA LEU A 468 -18.66 -7.32 -32.50
C LEU A 468 -18.92 -7.28 -34.02
N GLU A 469 -19.37 -6.14 -34.57
CA GLU A 469 -19.65 -5.99 -36.00
C GLU A 469 -18.43 -6.19 -36.90
N GLN A 470 -17.24 -5.88 -36.40
CA GLN A 470 -16.00 -5.87 -37.19
C GLN A 470 -15.15 -7.12 -36.96
N ASP A 471 -15.42 -7.89 -35.89
CA ASP A 471 -14.64 -9.06 -35.52
C ASP A 471 -15.41 -10.36 -35.80
N LEU A 472 -15.21 -10.91 -37.00
CA LEU A 472 -15.80 -12.19 -37.41
C LEU A 472 -15.37 -13.37 -36.52
N THR A 473 -14.18 -13.33 -35.92
CA THR A 473 -13.69 -14.40 -35.05
C THR A 473 -14.49 -14.39 -33.75
N ASN A 474 -14.64 -13.20 -33.16
CA ASN A 474 -15.44 -13.01 -31.96
C ASN A 474 -16.92 -13.34 -32.20
N GLN A 475 -17.48 -13.02 -33.38
CA GLN A 475 -18.83 -13.46 -33.77
C GLN A 475 -19.01 -14.98 -33.74
N GLN A 476 -18.03 -15.74 -34.24
CA GLN A 476 -18.06 -17.22 -34.17
C GLN A 476 -17.94 -17.70 -32.73
N PHE A 477 -17.11 -17.04 -31.93
CA PHE A 477 -16.95 -17.36 -30.51
C PHE A 477 -18.25 -17.17 -29.72
N VAL A 478 -18.92 -16.03 -29.88
CA VAL A 478 -20.23 -15.76 -29.27
C VAL A 478 -21.27 -16.78 -29.73
N ARG A 479 -21.33 -17.11 -31.03
CA ARG A 479 -22.25 -18.12 -31.57
C ARG A 479 -22.03 -19.50 -30.92
N MET A 480 -20.76 -19.91 -30.77
CA MET A 480 -20.42 -21.15 -30.08
C MET A 480 -20.89 -21.14 -28.62
N ILE A 481 -20.70 -20.03 -27.89
CA ILE A 481 -21.18 -19.90 -26.49
C ILE A 481 -22.70 -20.07 -26.45
N VAL A 482 -23.44 -19.41 -27.35
CA VAL A 482 -24.89 -19.52 -27.42
C VAL A 482 -25.32 -20.97 -27.69
N ASP A 483 -24.75 -21.60 -28.73
CA ASP A 483 -25.08 -22.97 -29.12
C ASP A 483 -24.84 -23.98 -27.98
N VAL A 484 -23.71 -23.87 -27.27
CA VAL A 484 -23.38 -24.74 -26.14
C VAL A 484 -24.33 -24.49 -24.97
N SER A 485 -24.66 -23.23 -24.68
CA SER A 485 -25.52 -22.86 -23.57
C SER A 485 -26.94 -23.38 -23.75
N HIS A 486 -27.50 -23.23 -24.96
CA HIS A 486 -28.84 -23.73 -25.29
C HIS A 486 -28.94 -25.25 -25.21
N ARG A 487 -27.92 -25.99 -25.69
CA ARG A 487 -27.88 -27.46 -25.57
C ARG A 487 -27.89 -27.94 -24.11
N MET A 488 -27.45 -27.08 -23.20
CA MET A 488 -27.42 -27.35 -21.76
C MET A 488 -28.60 -26.74 -21.00
N GLY A 489 -29.56 -26.13 -21.70
CA GLY A 489 -30.77 -25.56 -21.12
C GLY A 489 -30.57 -24.22 -20.40
N CYS A 490 -29.49 -23.50 -20.71
CA CYS A 490 -29.20 -22.18 -20.15
C CYS A 490 -29.51 -21.10 -21.17
N GLN A 491 -30.13 -20.00 -20.71
CA GLN A 491 -30.40 -18.83 -21.54
C GLN A 491 -29.19 -17.89 -21.58
N VAL A 492 -28.99 -17.19 -22.70
CA VAL A 492 -27.85 -16.29 -22.89
C VAL A 492 -28.33 -14.85 -22.99
N ILE A 493 -27.71 -13.98 -22.19
CA ILE A 493 -27.97 -12.55 -22.17
C ILE A 493 -26.71 -11.83 -22.66
N ALA A 494 -26.84 -10.90 -23.61
CA ALA A 494 -25.73 -10.05 -24.03
C ALA A 494 -25.79 -8.70 -23.31
N GLU A 495 -24.71 -8.35 -22.62
CA GLU A 495 -24.55 -7.06 -21.92
C GLU A 495 -23.79 -6.04 -22.77
N GLY A 496 -23.97 -4.75 -22.48
CA GLY A 496 -23.25 -3.69 -23.19
C GLY A 496 -23.70 -3.46 -24.64
N VAL A 497 -24.96 -3.77 -24.98
CA VAL A 497 -25.52 -3.49 -26.31
C VAL A 497 -25.83 -2.00 -26.44
N GLU A 498 -25.07 -1.31 -27.27
CA GLU A 498 -25.15 0.15 -27.47
C GLU A 498 -25.53 0.53 -28.90
N GLN A 499 -25.34 -0.37 -29.87
CA GLN A 499 -25.55 -0.09 -31.29
C GLN A 499 -26.57 -1.04 -31.93
N LEU A 500 -27.30 -0.54 -32.92
CA LEU A 500 -28.29 -1.34 -33.64
C LEU A 500 -27.65 -2.52 -34.41
N GLY A 501 -26.41 -2.34 -34.89
CA GLY A 501 -25.63 -3.38 -35.55
C GLY A 501 -25.36 -4.59 -34.63
N GLN A 502 -24.83 -4.33 -33.43
CA GLN A 502 -24.70 -5.36 -32.37
C GLN A 502 -26.01 -6.10 -32.13
N LYS A 503 -27.12 -5.37 -31.95
CA LYS A 503 -28.44 -5.97 -31.72
C LYS A 503 -28.85 -6.92 -32.85
N GLN A 504 -28.73 -6.49 -34.11
CA GLN A 504 -29.10 -7.31 -35.26
C GLN A 504 -28.25 -8.59 -35.36
N LEU A 505 -26.94 -8.50 -35.09
CA LEU A 505 -26.05 -9.66 -35.06
C LEU A 505 -26.42 -10.63 -33.94
N LEU A 506 -26.63 -10.13 -32.72
CA LEU A 506 -26.99 -10.95 -31.57
C LEU A 506 -28.35 -11.63 -31.74
N GLN A 507 -29.31 -10.96 -32.39
CA GLN A 507 -30.58 -11.57 -32.80
C GLN A 507 -30.36 -12.70 -33.81
N GLY A 508 -29.50 -12.50 -34.82
CA GLY A 508 -29.13 -13.55 -35.78
C GLY A 508 -28.30 -14.70 -35.19
N MET A 509 -27.75 -14.52 -33.98
CA MET A 509 -27.08 -15.54 -33.18
C MET A 509 -28.02 -16.20 -32.17
N TYR A 510 -29.31 -15.83 -32.13
CA TYR A 510 -30.32 -16.37 -31.21
C TYR A 510 -30.04 -16.13 -29.73
N VAL A 511 -29.38 -15.01 -29.38
CA VAL A 511 -29.25 -14.59 -27.98
C VAL A 511 -30.64 -14.36 -27.37
N ASP A 512 -30.88 -14.85 -26.15
CA ASP A 512 -32.20 -14.84 -25.50
C ASP A 512 -32.60 -13.46 -24.96
N GLY A 513 -31.63 -12.68 -24.47
CA GLY A 513 -31.87 -11.38 -23.84
C GLY A 513 -30.79 -10.34 -24.16
N LEU A 514 -31.18 -9.07 -24.23
CA LEU A 514 -30.27 -7.96 -24.51
C LEU A 514 -30.33 -6.93 -23.40
N GLN A 515 -29.16 -6.47 -22.93
CA GLN A 515 -29.02 -5.41 -21.96
C GLN A 515 -28.00 -4.38 -22.45
N GLY A 516 -28.31 -3.10 -22.28
CA GLY A 516 -27.40 -2.01 -22.64
C GLY A 516 -28.15 -0.71 -22.91
N TYR A 517 -27.40 0.35 -23.18
CA TYR A 517 -27.97 1.70 -23.34
C TYR A 517 -28.85 1.85 -24.58
N LEU A 518 -28.70 0.98 -25.58
CA LEU A 518 -29.63 0.91 -26.71
C LEU A 518 -31.04 0.51 -26.25
N ILE A 519 -31.12 -0.36 -25.24
CA ILE A 519 -32.39 -0.88 -24.70
C ILE A 519 -32.99 0.15 -23.75
N ALA A 520 -32.27 0.44 -22.67
CA ALA A 520 -32.60 1.48 -21.72
C ALA A 520 -31.40 1.76 -20.82
N LYS A 521 -31.25 3.01 -20.39
CA LYS A 521 -30.34 3.36 -19.30
C LYS A 521 -30.93 2.92 -17.95
N PRO A 522 -30.12 2.70 -16.90
CA PRO A 522 -30.62 2.44 -15.56
C PRO A 522 -31.58 3.54 -15.09
N GLN A 523 -32.72 3.14 -14.52
CA GLN A 523 -33.80 4.02 -14.08
C GLN A 523 -34.06 3.83 -12.58
N GLN A 524 -34.60 4.84 -11.90
CA GLN A 524 -34.95 4.72 -10.49
C GLN A 524 -36.09 3.72 -10.31
N LEU A 525 -35.92 2.74 -9.43
CA LEU A 525 -36.97 1.80 -9.06
C LEU A 525 -37.91 2.49 -8.07
N ARG A 526 -38.93 3.17 -8.60
CA ARG A 526 -40.03 3.69 -7.79
C ARG A 526 -41.11 2.61 -7.72
N PRO A 527 -41.79 2.40 -6.58
CA PRO A 527 -43.02 1.64 -6.58
C PRO A 527 -44.01 2.41 -7.44
N ASP A 528 -44.21 1.97 -8.68
CA ASP A 528 -45.00 2.73 -9.64
C ASP A 528 -46.48 2.45 -9.38
N ILE A 529 -47.21 3.47 -8.90
CA ILE A 529 -48.67 3.44 -8.77
C ILE A 529 -49.33 3.67 -10.15
N SER A 530 -48.57 3.92 -11.22
CA SER A 530 -49.18 4.29 -12.50
C SER A 530 -48.28 4.04 -13.71
N GLN A 531 -48.42 2.88 -14.35
CA GLN A 531 -48.84 2.73 -15.76
C GLN A 531 -48.60 1.30 -16.26
N LEU A 532 -49.70 0.56 -16.38
CA LEU A 532 -49.87 -0.50 -17.39
C LEU A 532 -49.76 0.17 -18.78
N GLY A 533 -48.54 0.32 -19.26
CA GLY A 533 -48.25 0.61 -20.66
C GLY A 533 -48.23 -0.69 -21.43
N LEU A 534 -49.40 -1.11 -21.91
CA LEU A 534 -49.54 -2.07 -22.99
C LEU A 534 -48.54 -1.74 -24.10
N PHE A 535 -47.72 -2.72 -24.51
CA PHE A 535 -47.17 -2.71 -25.85
C PHE A 535 -48.35 -2.84 -26.81
N THR A 536 -48.86 -1.72 -27.34
CA THR A 536 -49.74 -1.75 -28.50
C THR A 536 -48.88 -1.82 -29.75
N GLU A 537 -48.96 -2.97 -30.41
CA GLU A 537 -48.77 -3.08 -31.86
C GLU A 537 -49.70 -2.09 -32.58
N ASP A 538 -49.24 -1.68 -33.76
CA ASP A 538 -49.95 -0.96 -34.83
C ASP A 538 -50.35 0.51 -34.63
N ALA A 539 -49.63 1.37 -35.36
CA ALA A 539 -50.21 2.54 -36.01
C ALA A 539 -49.51 2.77 -37.37
N SER A 540 -49.89 1.95 -38.35
CA SER A 540 -49.96 2.43 -39.73
C SER A 540 -51.37 2.99 -39.94
N THR A 541 -51.47 4.29 -40.19
CA THR A 541 -52.42 4.93 -41.13
C THR A 541 -52.21 6.45 -41.13
N SER A 542 -51.87 6.95 -42.32
CA SER A 542 -52.28 8.21 -42.95
C SER A 542 -53.35 9.06 -42.23
N THR A 543 -53.16 10.39 -42.14
CA THR A 543 -53.77 11.43 -43.01
C THR A 543 -53.43 12.86 -42.53
N GLU A 544 -52.93 13.65 -43.48
CA GLU A 544 -53.15 15.08 -43.83
C GLU A 544 -53.67 16.15 -42.83
N SER A 545 -53.24 17.40 -43.14
CA SER A 545 -53.65 18.76 -42.70
C SER A 545 -53.00 19.28 -41.39
N GLU A 546 -52.34 20.44 -41.32
CA GLU A 546 -52.18 21.63 -42.19
C GLU A 546 -50.69 22.01 -42.41
#